data_AF-A0AA39JH51-F1
#
_entry.id   AF-A0AA39JH51-F1
#
_cell.length_a   1.000
_cell.length_b   1.000
_cell.length_c   1.000
_cell.angle_alpha   90.00
_cell.angle_beta   90.00
_cell.angle_gamma   90.00
#
_symmetry.space_group_name_H-M   'P 1'
#
loop_
_entity.id
_entity.type
_entity.pdbx_description
1 polymer ?
#
loop_
_entity_poly.entity_id
_entity_poly.type
_entity_poly.pdbx_seq_one_letter_code
_entity_poly.pdbx_strand_id
1 'polypeptide(L)'
;MDSPVTSALAEALQISWGARVVKWNARGIGQSSGRSEWSSWPAWVGEDNCSDYKDIFREEVIRFMDEFPSARDCDLFVCGYSCGAIYSTTIRMPKDLVDRCSNVFNPIRYILISYPIAISPILGLFRTGWYFRALEGLVGGSWEDCRHEARADVLILMGKDELGSLLSPVRIAYNMWMKVLKSKRRPEQGMFEVVVVDGANHVWRGRLDKLKEEVNRWL
;
A
#
# COMPACT_ATOMS: atom_id res chain seq x y z
N MET A 1 -4.98 -15.75 -6.14
CA MET A 1 -4.51 -16.02 -7.51
C MET A 1 -3.31 -15.12 -7.73
N ASP A 2 -2.19 -15.64 -8.25
CA ASP A 2 -0.96 -14.85 -8.44
C ASP A 2 -1.15 -13.76 -9.50
N SER A 3 -1.23 -12.50 -9.06
CA SER A 3 -1.24 -11.36 -9.97
C SER A 3 0.17 -11.15 -10.55
N PRO A 4 0.33 -10.97 -11.88
CA PRO A 4 1.64 -10.63 -12.46
C PRO A 4 2.25 -9.37 -11.85
N VAL A 5 1.41 -8.41 -11.41
CA VAL A 5 1.84 -7.17 -10.78
C VAL A 5 2.49 -7.44 -9.42
N THR A 6 1.83 -8.23 -8.56
CA THR A 6 2.36 -8.54 -7.23
C THR A 6 3.56 -9.48 -7.31
N SER A 7 3.61 -10.37 -8.30
CA SER A 7 4.78 -11.20 -8.58
C SER A 7 5.98 -10.39 -9.08
N ALA A 8 5.77 -9.41 -9.97
CA ALA A 8 6.85 -8.53 -10.43
C ALA A 8 7.41 -7.66 -9.29
N LEU A 9 6.53 -7.14 -8.42
CA LEU A 9 6.98 -6.41 -7.22
C LEU A 9 7.76 -7.32 -6.26
N ALA A 10 7.24 -8.53 -5.99
CA ALA A 10 7.90 -9.51 -5.15
C ALA A 10 9.29 -9.87 -5.69
N GLU A 11 9.39 -10.09 -6.99
CA GLU A 11 10.66 -10.34 -7.69
C GLU A 11 11.63 -9.17 -7.51
N ALA A 12 11.17 -7.92 -7.70
CA ALA A 12 12.01 -6.73 -7.53
C ALA A 12 12.61 -6.65 -6.12
N LEU A 13 11.77 -6.82 -5.09
CA LEU A 13 12.19 -6.76 -3.69
C LEU A 13 13.08 -7.94 -3.29
N GLN A 14 12.76 -9.16 -3.75
CA GLN A 14 13.52 -10.34 -3.41
C GLN A 14 14.90 -10.35 -4.11
N ILE A 15 14.94 -10.08 -5.41
CA ILE A 15 16.18 -10.19 -6.20
C ILE A 15 17.05 -8.95 -6.03
N SER A 16 16.47 -7.76 -6.09
CA SER A 16 17.26 -6.51 -6.10
C SER A 16 17.60 -6.04 -4.69
N TRP A 17 16.78 -6.38 -3.69
CA TRP A 17 16.91 -5.91 -2.31
C TRP A 17 17.14 -7.01 -1.27
N GLY A 18 17.18 -8.28 -1.70
CA GLY A 18 17.36 -9.42 -0.78
C GLY A 18 16.25 -9.56 0.25
N ALA A 19 15.07 -8.97 0.01
CA ALA A 19 13.99 -8.95 0.97
C ALA A 19 13.33 -10.33 1.10
N ARG A 20 12.95 -10.70 2.33
CA ARG A 20 11.96 -11.76 2.56
C ARG A 20 10.59 -11.22 2.14
N VAL A 21 9.97 -11.86 1.16
CA VAL A 21 8.66 -11.44 0.65
C VAL A 21 7.57 -12.41 1.12
N VAL A 22 6.51 -11.86 1.71
CA VAL A 22 5.30 -12.60 2.05
C VAL A 22 4.16 -12.11 1.15
N LYS A 23 3.63 -13.03 0.33
CA LYS A 23 2.38 -12.82 -0.42
C LYS A 23 1.26 -13.58 0.28
N TRP A 24 0.10 -12.96 0.39
CA TRP A 24 -1.09 -13.59 0.95
C TRP A 24 -2.28 -13.42 0.01
N ASN A 25 -3.26 -14.32 0.12
CA ASN A 25 -4.52 -14.21 -0.62
C ASN A 25 -5.58 -13.63 0.31
N ALA A 26 -6.27 -12.58 -0.15
CA ALA A 26 -7.44 -12.04 0.52
C ALA A 26 -8.56 -13.09 0.66
N ARG A 27 -9.48 -12.88 1.62
CA ARG A 27 -10.63 -13.78 1.83
C ARG A 27 -11.47 -13.91 0.57
N GLY A 28 -11.97 -15.12 0.33
CA GLY A 28 -12.79 -15.45 -0.84
C GLY A 28 -12.05 -15.43 -2.19
N ILE A 29 -10.71 -15.39 -2.17
CA ILE A 29 -9.88 -15.67 -3.34
C ILE A 29 -9.48 -17.16 -3.34
N GLY A 30 -9.57 -17.82 -4.50
CA GLY A 30 -9.19 -19.22 -4.67
C GLY A 30 -10.19 -20.17 -4.01
N GLN A 31 -9.69 -21.09 -3.18
CA GLN A 31 -10.54 -22.04 -2.44
C GLN A 31 -10.99 -21.53 -1.07
N SER A 32 -10.72 -20.26 -0.73
CA SER A 32 -11.20 -19.65 0.51
C SER A 32 -12.72 -19.54 0.51
N SER A 33 -13.38 -20.08 1.54
CA SER A 33 -14.82 -19.91 1.80
C SER A 33 -15.15 -18.61 2.55
N GLY A 34 -14.13 -17.80 2.84
CA GLY A 34 -14.29 -16.50 3.50
C GLY A 34 -15.02 -15.48 2.63
N ARG A 35 -15.65 -14.50 3.26
CA ARG A 35 -16.33 -13.39 2.57
C ARG A 35 -15.30 -12.51 1.85
N SER A 36 -15.43 -12.34 0.54
CA SER A 36 -14.65 -11.39 -0.28
C SER A 36 -15.36 -10.05 -0.44
N GLU A 37 -14.66 -9.06 -0.99
CA GLU A 37 -15.15 -7.72 -1.36
C GLU A 37 -16.46 -7.71 -2.17
N TRP A 38 -16.84 -8.85 -2.76
CA TRP A 38 -18.02 -9.00 -3.60
C TRP A 38 -19.18 -9.74 -2.91
N SER A 39 -18.98 -10.20 -1.67
CA SER A 39 -19.88 -11.15 -0.99
C SER A 39 -20.75 -10.54 0.12
N SER A 40 -20.36 -9.40 0.70
CA SER A 40 -21.14 -8.70 1.73
C SER A 40 -20.66 -7.26 1.90
N TRP A 41 -21.50 -6.37 2.42
CA TRP A 41 -21.16 -4.95 2.62
C TRP A 41 -19.89 -4.72 3.48
N PRO A 42 -19.65 -5.40 4.62
CA PRO A 42 -18.39 -5.24 5.38
C PRO A 42 -17.15 -5.74 4.62
N ALA A 43 -17.30 -6.82 3.85
CA ALA A 43 -16.23 -7.34 3.02
C ALA A 43 -15.94 -6.40 1.84
N TRP A 44 -16.97 -5.78 1.26
CA TRP A 44 -16.88 -4.75 0.21
C TRP A 44 -16.21 -3.46 0.71
N VAL A 45 -16.45 -3.09 1.97
CA VAL A 45 -15.72 -1.99 2.62
C VAL A 45 -14.26 -2.37 2.86
N GLY A 46 -13.90 -3.65 2.92
CA GLY A 46 -12.51 -4.12 3.06
C GLY A 46 -12.00 -4.25 4.49
N GLU A 47 -12.88 -4.15 5.49
CA GLU A 47 -12.50 -4.19 6.93
C GLU A 47 -11.86 -5.53 7.30
N ASP A 48 -12.46 -6.65 6.86
CA ASP A 48 -11.93 -7.99 7.10
C ASP A 48 -10.54 -8.16 6.47
N ASN A 49 -10.35 -7.69 5.23
CA ASN A 49 -9.06 -7.76 4.54
C ASN A 49 -8.00 -6.88 5.23
N CYS A 50 -8.39 -5.73 5.77
CA CYS A 50 -7.48 -4.90 6.56
C CYS A 50 -7.10 -5.56 7.89
N SER A 51 -8.05 -6.24 8.55
CA SER A 51 -7.76 -6.99 9.78
C SER A 51 -6.79 -8.12 9.50
N ASP A 52 -7.08 -8.96 8.51
CA ASP A 52 -6.20 -10.06 8.12
C ASP A 52 -4.80 -9.56 7.76
N TYR A 53 -4.71 -8.44 7.03
CA TYR A 53 -3.41 -7.90 6.66
C TYR A 53 -2.63 -7.38 7.88
N LYS A 54 -3.31 -6.80 8.88
CA LYS A 54 -2.66 -6.40 10.15
C LYS A 54 -2.16 -7.61 10.94
N ASP A 55 -2.95 -8.68 11.00
CA ASP A 55 -2.61 -9.91 11.72
C ASP A 55 -1.41 -10.60 11.03
N ILE A 56 -1.45 -10.77 9.71
CA ILE A 56 -0.35 -11.33 8.91
C ILE A 56 0.91 -10.47 9.06
N PHE A 57 0.79 -9.15 8.97
CA PHE A 57 1.92 -8.24 9.13
C PHE A 57 2.58 -8.42 10.51
N ARG A 58 1.77 -8.44 11.57
CA ARG A 58 2.24 -8.64 12.94
C ARG A 58 2.96 -9.99 13.10
N GLU A 59 2.33 -11.07 12.64
CA GLU A 59 2.89 -12.42 12.77
C GLU A 59 4.21 -12.57 12.01
N GLU A 60 4.30 -12.04 10.78
CA GLU A 60 5.51 -12.16 9.97
C GLU A 60 6.64 -11.25 10.46
N VAL A 61 6.34 -10.09 11.05
CA VAL A 61 7.33 -9.25 11.73
C VAL A 61 7.93 -9.99 12.94
N ILE A 62 7.09 -10.61 13.77
CA ILE A 62 7.55 -11.42 14.91
C ILE A 62 8.39 -12.60 14.41
N ARG A 63 7.88 -13.34 13.43
CA ARG A 63 8.57 -14.50 12.87
C ARG A 63 9.93 -14.14 12.27
N PHE A 64 10.02 -13.01 11.55
CA PHE A 64 11.29 -12.52 11.02
C PHE A 64 12.31 -12.25 12.14
N MET A 65 11.90 -11.57 13.21
CA MET A 65 12.80 -11.29 14.34
C MET A 65 13.27 -12.57 15.04
N ASP A 66 12.41 -13.59 15.13
CA ASP A 66 12.74 -14.86 15.77
C ASP A 66 13.68 -15.71 14.88
N GLU A 67 13.48 -15.69 13.56
CA GLU A 67 14.36 -16.39 12.60
C GLU A 67 15.70 -15.68 12.39
N PHE A 68 15.74 -14.34 12.50
CA PHE A 68 16.93 -13.52 12.29
C PHE A 68 17.24 -12.62 13.49
N PRO A 69 17.63 -13.18 14.66
CA PRO A 69 17.80 -12.42 15.90
C PRO A 69 18.93 -11.37 15.85
N SER A 70 19.88 -11.53 14.92
CA SER A 70 20.98 -10.59 14.67
C SER A 70 20.64 -9.48 13.67
N ALA A 71 19.45 -9.50 13.05
CA ALA A 71 19.05 -8.50 12.06
C ALA A 71 18.93 -7.10 12.69
N ARG A 72 19.53 -6.10 12.05
CA ARG A 72 19.49 -4.69 12.46
C ARG A 72 19.29 -3.81 11.24
N ASP A 73 18.68 -2.64 11.43
CA ASP A 73 18.49 -1.60 10.40
C ASP A 73 17.93 -2.12 9.07
N CYS A 74 17.06 -3.14 9.13
CA CYS A 74 16.46 -3.78 7.96
C CYS A 74 15.33 -2.92 7.40
N ASP A 75 15.22 -2.83 6.08
CA ASP A 75 14.08 -2.16 5.47
C ASP A 75 12.81 -3.02 5.59
N LEU A 76 11.70 -2.38 5.98
CA LEU A 76 10.40 -3.01 6.12
C LEU A 76 9.41 -2.42 5.12
N PHE A 77 8.87 -3.29 4.26
CA PHE A 77 7.99 -2.90 3.17
C PHE A 77 6.55 -3.30 3.44
N VAL A 78 5.62 -2.37 3.23
CA VAL A 78 4.18 -2.66 3.10
C VAL A 78 3.75 -2.33 1.68
N CYS A 79 3.19 -3.32 1.00
CA CYS A 79 2.98 -3.25 -0.45
C CYS A 79 1.54 -3.61 -0.80
N GLY A 80 0.96 -2.88 -1.75
CA GLY A 80 -0.39 -3.15 -2.22
C GLY A 80 -0.62 -2.80 -3.67
N TYR A 81 -1.50 -3.55 -4.31
CA TYR A 81 -1.95 -3.35 -5.69
C TYR A 81 -3.47 -3.22 -5.74
N SER A 82 -3.99 -2.20 -6.43
CA SER A 82 -5.42 -1.93 -6.56
C SER A 82 -6.10 -1.79 -5.18
N CYS A 83 -7.15 -2.56 -4.87
CA CYS A 83 -7.75 -2.60 -3.52
C CYS A 83 -6.72 -2.91 -2.42
N GLY A 84 -5.72 -3.76 -2.70
CA GLY A 84 -4.63 -4.02 -1.75
C GLY A 84 -3.80 -2.79 -1.43
N ALA A 85 -3.69 -1.83 -2.35
CA ALA A 85 -3.02 -0.55 -2.11
C ALA A 85 -3.80 0.30 -1.09
N ILE A 86 -5.12 0.26 -1.14
CA ILE A 86 -5.98 0.88 -0.11
C ILE A 86 -5.71 0.24 1.26
N TYR A 87 -5.75 -1.08 1.35
CA TYR A 87 -5.58 -1.79 2.63
C TYR A 87 -4.21 -1.56 3.24
N SER A 88 -3.17 -1.52 2.39
CA SER A 88 -1.79 -1.21 2.78
C SER A 88 -1.67 0.12 3.53
N THR A 89 -2.46 1.13 3.14
CA THR A 89 -2.42 2.45 3.80
C THR A 89 -2.88 2.43 5.26
N THR A 90 -3.43 1.31 5.73
CA THR A 90 -3.96 1.13 7.09
C THR A 90 -3.02 0.36 8.02
N ILE A 91 -1.96 -0.23 7.46
CA ILE A 91 -1.01 -1.06 8.20
C ILE A 91 -0.02 -0.17 8.94
N ARG A 92 0.17 -0.41 10.23
CA ARG A 92 1.12 0.30 11.09
C ARG A 92 1.89 -0.71 11.93
N MET A 93 3.07 -0.31 12.39
CA MET A 93 3.77 -1.08 13.42
C MET A 93 2.88 -1.17 14.67
N PRO A 94 2.54 -2.38 15.16
CA PRO A 94 1.76 -2.53 16.39
C PRO A 94 2.47 -1.87 17.57
N LYS A 95 1.73 -1.10 18.38
CA LYS A 95 2.30 -0.27 19.46
C LYS A 95 3.16 -1.07 20.44
N ASP A 96 2.74 -2.29 20.75
CA ASP A 96 3.45 -3.21 21.63
C ASP A 96 4.71 -3.82 21.00
N LEU A 97 4.88 -3.69 19.68
CA LEU A 97 6.06 -4.13 18.95
C LEU A 97 7.02 -2.97 18.59
N VAL A 98 6.60 -1.71 18.71
CA VAL A 98 7.40 -0.54 18.29
C VAL A 98 8.78 -0.55 18.94
N ASP A 99 8.86 -0.69 20.27
CA ASP A 99 10.14 -0.64 20.98
C ASP A 99 11.04 -1.83 20.61
N ARG A 100 10.44 -3.03 20.50
CA ARG A 100 11.16 -4.26 20.10
C ARG A 100 11.69 -4.18 18.66
N CYS A 101 10.92 -3.56 17.77
CA CYS A 101 11.23 -3.45 16.35
C CYS A 101 12.15 -2.28 16.01
N SER A 102 12.25 -1.27 16.88
CA SER A 102 12.97 -0.01 16.60
C SER A 102 14.45 -0.18 16.24
N ASN A 103 15.11 -1.21 16.76
CA ASN A 103 16.51 -1.54 16.44
C ASN A 103 16.65 -2.56 15.30
N VAL A 104 15.55 -3.17 14.86
CA VAL A 104 15.56 -4.21 13.83
C VAL A 104 15.16 -3.62 12.48
N PHE A 105 14.14 -2.76 12.46
CA PHE A 105 13.56 -2.23 11.23
C PHE A 105 13.67 -0.71 11.15
N ASN A 106 14.01 -0.23 9.97
CA ASN A 106 13.81 1.17 9.59
C ASN A 106 12.32 1.52 9.57
N PRO A 107 11.97 2.83 9.54
CA PRO A 107 10.61 3.27 9.27
C PRO A 107 9.99 2.56 8.05
N ILE A 108 8.70 2.24 8.13
CA ILE A 108 8.02 1.45 7.10
C ILE A 108 8.02 2.22 5.77
N ARG A 109 8.37 1.52 4.68
CA ARG A 109 8.24 2.03 3.31
C ARG A 109 7.02 1.42 2.63
N TYR A 110 6.14 2.25 2.10
CA TYR A 110 4.89 1.87 1.46
C TYR A 110 5.00 1.95 -0.06
N ILE A 111 4.68 0.86 -0.76
CA ILE A 111 4.62 0.82 -2.22
C ILE A 111 3.18 0.55 -2.65
N LEU A 112 2.53 1.56 -3.22
CA LEU A 112 1.11 1.55 -3.56
C LEU A 112 0.95 1.58 -5.08
N ILE A 113 0.56 0.46 -5.69
CA ILE A 113 0.45 0.32 -7.16
C ILE A 113 -1.03 0.39 -7.57
N SER A 114 -1.32 1.19 -8.59
CA SER A 114 -2.67 1.40 -9.14
C SER A 114 -3.67 1.81 -8.05
N TYR A 115 -3.30 2.78 -7.22
CA TYR A 115 -4.11 3.23 -6.07
C TYR A 115 -5.47 3.79 -6.52
N PRO A 116 -6.59 3.10 -6.24
CA PRO A 116 -7.88 3.41 -6.85
C PRO A 116 -8.57 4.57 -6.13
N ILE A 117 -8.47 5.77 -6.69
CA ILE A 117 -9.10 6.99 -6.14
C ILE A 117 -10.52 7.17 -6.70
N ALA A 118 -10.74 6.76 -7.95
CA ALA A 118 -11.93 7.14 -8.72
C ALA A 118 -13.13 6.22 -8.59
N ILE A 119 -13.04 5.14 -7.82
CA ILE A 119 -14.23 4.36 -7.46
C ILE A 119 -15.03 5.14 -6.38
N SER A 120 -14.47 6.20 -5.78
CA SER A 120 -15.07 6.99 -4.71
C SER A 120 -16.41 7.71 -5.01
N PRO A 121 -16.80 8.09 -6.26
CA PRO A 121 -18.15 8.59 -6.50
C PRO A 121 -19.21 7.49 -6.57
N ILE A 122 -18.81 6.25 -6.93
CA ILE A 122 -19.69 5.06 -6.91
C ILE A 122 -19.73 4.45 -5.50
N LEU A 123 -18.72 4.70 -4.67
CA LEU A 123 -18.52 4.16 -3.31
C LEU A 123 -18.71 5.18 -2.16
N GLY A 124 -19.07 6.43 -2.41
CA GLY A 124 -19.16 7.49 -1.38
C GLY A 124 -20.55 7.54 -0.77
N LEU A 125 -20.73 7.43 0.56
CA LEU A 125 -20.37 8.57 1.41
C LEU A 125 -19.89 8.25 2.84
N PHE A 126 -19.85 7.00 3.32
CA PHE A 126 -19.74 6.79 4.78
C PHE A 126 -18.52 6.01 5.32
N ARG A 127 -17.68 5.34 4.51
CA ARG A 127 -16.46 4.65 5.01
C ARG A 127 -15.20 4.72 4.14
N THR A 128 -15.29 5.05 2.85
CA THR A 128 -14.13 5.28 1.96
C THR A 128 -13.22 6.42 2.44
N GLY A 129 -13.77 7.40 3.15
CA GLY A 129 -12.98 8.48 3.77
C GLY A 129 -11.97 7.99 4.82
N TRP A 130 -12.16 6.80 5.41
CA TRP A 130 -11.20 6.24 6.37
C TRP A 130 -9.86 5.91 5.72
N TYR A 131 -9.87 5.28 4.55
CA TYR A 131 -8.67 4.92 3.81
C TYR A 131 -7.89 6.12 3.28
N PHE A 132 -8.61 7.11 2.76
CA PHE A 132 -8.01 8.37 2.33
C PHE A 132 -7.34 9.07 3.51
N ARG A 133 -8.00 9.09 4.68
CA ARG A 133 -7.40 9.63 5.90
C ARG A 133 -6.22 8.81 6.42
N ALA A 134 -6.23 7.49 6.26
CA ALA A 134 -5.09 6.65 6.63
C ALA A 134 -3.85 6.97 5.79
N LEU A 135 -4.01 7.22 4.48
CA LEU A 135 -2.93 7.69 3.62
C LEU A 135 -2.49 9.13 3.94
N GLU A 136 -3.43 10.01 4.28
CA GLU A 136 -3.09 11.34 4.80
C GLU A 136 -2.29 11.27 6.10
N GLY A 137 -2.60 10.33 6.99
CA GLY A 137 -1.86 10.06 8.21
C GLY A 137 -0.40 9.71 7.92
N LEU A 138 -0.16 8.81 6.95
CA LEU A 138 1.20 8.44 6.52
C LEU A 138 1.99 9.62 5.97
N VAL A 139 1.35 10.48 5.16
CA VAL A 139 2.03 11.57 4.44
C VAL A 139 2.14 12.85 5.30
N GLY A 140 1.19 13.08 6.19
CA GLY A 140 1.03 14.30 6.97
C GLY A 140 1.26 14.13 8.48
N GLY A 141 1.49 12.92 8.97
CA GLY A 141 1.88 12.63 10.36
C GLY A 141 0.74 12.70 11.38
N SER A 142 -0.48 12.98 10.93
CA SER A 142 -1.64 12.99 11.79
C SER A 142 -2.94 12.90 11.00
N TRP A 143 -3.88 12.09 11.47
CA TRP A 143 -5.30 12.22 11.16
C TRP A 143 -6.14 11.98 12.43
N GLU A 144 -7.45 12.23 12.39
CA GLU A 144 -8.33 12.33 13.58
C GLU A 144 -8.13 11.20 14.62
N ASP A 145 -7.92 9.96 14.14
CA ASP A 145 -7.74 8.76 14.99
C ASP A 145 -6.27 8.37 15.26
N CYS A 146 -5.29 9.02 14.62
CA CYS A 146 -3.86 8.75 14.79
C CYS A 146 -3.08 10.07 14.87
N ARG A 147 -3.00 10.66 16.06
CA ARG A 147 -2.40 12.00 16.25
C ARG A 147 -0.88 12.05 16.22
N HIS A 148 -0.20 10.91 16.14
CA HIS A 148 1.25 10.77 16.13
C HIS A 148 1.65 9.60 15.24
N GLU A 149 1.47 9.76 13.93
CA GLU A 149 1.93 8.76 12.98
C GLU A 149 3.46 8.66 13.05
N ALA A 150 3.98 7.43 13.07
CA ALA A 150 5.40 7.22 12.85
C ALA A 150 5.75 7.64 11.42
N ARG A 151 6.99 8.13 11.24
CA ARG A 151 7.55 8.44 9.93
C ARG A 151 7.37 7.26 8.97
N ALA A 152 7.03 7.54 7.71
CA ALA A 152 6.84 6.55 6.67
C ALA A 152 7.23 7.08 5.29
N ASP A 153 7.96 6.30 4.51
CA ASP A 153 8.22 6.64 3.12
C ASP A 153 7.11 6.05 2.25
N VAL A 154 6.56 6.80 1.29
CA VAL A 154 5.40 6.39 0.49
C VAL A 154 5.66 6.62 -1.00
N LEU A 155 5.57 5.55 -1.79
CA LEU A 155 5.55 5.57 -3.24
C LEU A 155 4.15 5.20 -3.75
N ILE A 156 3.60 6.04 -4.63
CA ILE A 156 2.39 5.72 -5.41
C ILE A 156 2.79 5.56 -6.87
N LEU A 157 2.59 4.37 -7.43
CA LEU A 157 2.74 4.07 -8.85
C LEU A 157 1.36 3.96 -9.50
N MET A 158 1.13 4.70 -10.58
CA MET A 158 -0.15 4.70 -11.31
C MET A 158 0.08 4.56 -12.81
N GLY A 159 -0.70 3.70 -13.48
CA GLY A 159 -0.70 3.66 -14.93
C GLY A 159 -1.41 4.87 -15.54
N LYS A 160 -0.82 5.53 -16.53
CA LYS A 160 -1.46 6.66 -17.23
C LYS A 160 -2.73 6.26 -17.95
N ASP A 161 -2.76 5.04 -18.51
CA ASP A 161 -3.91 4.54 -19.26
C ASP A 161 -5.07 4.19 -18.32
N GLU A 162 -4.79 3.95 -17.03
CA GLU A 162 -5.82 3.81 -15.99
C GLU A 162 -6.58 5.10 -15.73
N LEU A 163 -5.90 6.25 -15.86
CA LEU A 163 -6.49 7.56 -15.63
C LEU A 163 -7.42 7.97 -16.78
N GLY A 164 -7.13 7.48 -17.98
CA GLY A 164 -7.83 7.85 -19.21
C GLY A 164 -7.47 9.25 -19.71
N SER A 165 -8.38 9.84 -20.50
CA SER A 165 -8.17 11.14 -21.13
C SER A 165 -8.08 12.29 -20.12
N LEU A 166 -7.68 13.48 -20.59
CA LEU A 166 -7.56 14.68 -19.74
C LEU A 166 -8.88 15.03 -19.01
N LEU A 167 -10.01 14.79 -19.66
CA LEU A 167 -11.35 15.08 -19.15
C LEU A 167 -12.00 13.88 -18.43
N SER A 168 -11.26 12.77 -18.28
CA SER A 168 -11.75 11.61 -17.55
C SER A 168 -12.04 11.97 -16.10
N PRO A 169 -13.23 11.64 -15.56
CA PRO A 169 -13.56 11.83 -14.15
C PRO A 169 -12.55 11.15 -13.22
N VAL A 170 -11.99 10.00 -13.65
CA VAL A 170 -10.95 9.27 -12.92
C VAL A 170 -9.70 10.12 -12.76
N ARG A 171 -9.23 10.72 -13.86
CA ARG A 171 -8.04 11.57 -13.86
C ARG A 171 -8.24 12.83 -13.04
N ILE A 172 -9.41 13.45 -13.14
CA ILE A 172 -9.75 14.65 -12.38
C ILE A 172 -9.74 14.34 -10.87
N ALA A 173 -10.42 13.28 -10.45
CA ALA A 173 -10.44 12.83 -9.06
C ALA A 173 -9.04 12.48 -8.56
N TYR A 174 -8.26 11.74 -9.37
CA TYR A 174 -6.87 11.40 -9.05
C TYR A 174 -6.01 12.64 -8.81
N ASN A 175 -6.05 13.60 -9.75
CA ASN A 175 -5.27 14.83 -9.65
C ASN A 175 -5.69 15.69 -8.44
N MET A 176 -7.00 15.79 -8.16
CA MET A 176 -7.51 16.50 -7.00
C MET A 176 -6.98 15.85 -5.71
N TRP A 177 -7.07 14.53 -5.59
CA TRP A 177 -6.58 13.82 -4.42
C TRP A 177 -5.06 13.96 -4.25
N MET A 178 -4.29 13.81 -5.32
CA MET A 178 -2.84 14.03 -5.27
C MET A 178 -2.49 15.46 -4.85
N LYS A 179 -3.28 16.47 -5.24
CA LYS A 179 -3.10 17.85 -4.77
C LYS A 179 -3.36 17.97 -3.27
N VAL A 180 -4.40 17.31 -2.75
CA VAL A 180 -4.70 17.27 -1.30
C VAL A 180 -3.56 16.61 -0.53
N LEU A 181 -3.10 15.42 -0.95
CA LEU A 181 -1.98 14.74 -0.30
C LEU A 181 -0.71 15.59 -0.31
N LYS A 182 -0.36 16.19 -1.46
CA LYS A 182 0.80 17.08 -1.55
C LYS A 182 0.68 18.29 -0.64
N SER A 183 -0.51 18.86 -0.45
CA SER A 183 -0.72 19.97 0.49
C SER A 183 -0.64 19.56 1.97
N LYS A 184 -0.92 18.29 2.27
CA LYS A 184 -0.83 17.74 3.63
C LYS A 184 0.54 17.16 3.96
N ARG A 185 1.41 17.00 2.95
CA ARG A 185 2.75 16.45 3.09
C ARG A 185 3.57 17.25 4.10
N ARG A 186 4.15 16.52 5.03
CA ARG A 186 5.12 17.05 5.99
C ARG A 186 6.50 16.43 5.73
N PRO A 187 7.55 17.22 5.43
CA PRO A 187 8.87 16.66 5.09
C PRO A 187 9.46 15.73 6.16
N GLU A 188 9.17 15.98 7.43
CA GLU A 188 9.58 15.16 8.57
C GLU A 188 8.91 13.77 8.60
N GLN A 189 7.82 13.59 7.85
CA GLN A 189 7.11 12.31 7.75
C GLN A 189 7.72 11.35 6.74
N GLY A 190 8.74 11.78 5.99
CA GLY A 190 9.49 10.93 5.06
C GLY A 190 9.35 11.33 3.61
N MET A 191 9.80 10.43 2.74
CA MET A 191 9.70 10.57 1.29
C MET A 191 8.26 10.33 0.86
N PHE A 192 7.74 11.18 -0.02
CA PHE A 192 6.46 10.97 -0.67
C PHE A 192 6.63 11.21 -2.16
N GLU A 193 6.49 10.16 -2.95
CA GLU A 193 6.63 10.20 -4.40
C GLU A 193 5.41 9.61 -5.10
N VAL A 194 5.01 10.26 -6.19
CA VAL A 194 3.91 9.82 -7.05
C VAL A 194 4.43 9.75 -8.46
N VAL A 195 4.43 8.55 -9.04
CA VAL A 195 4.92 8.29 -10.39
C VAL A 195 3.74 7.82 -11.25
N VAL A 196 3.55 8.50 -12.37
CA VAL A 196 2.57 8.09 -13.39
C VAL A 196 3.33 7.51 -14.58
N VAL A 197 3.07 6.25 -14.90
CA VAL A 197 3.80 5.51 -15.93
C VAL A 197 3.03 5.50 -17.25
N ASP A 198 3.66 6.03 -18.30
CA ASP A 198 3.09 6.10 -19.65
C ASP A 198 2.89 4.70 -20.27
N GLY A 199 1.69 4.46 -20.81
CA GLY A 199 1.32 3.18 -21.45
C GLY A 199 1.08 2.03 -20.46
N ALA A 200 1.10 2.29 -19.15
CA ALA A 200 0.68 1.31 -18.16
C ALA A 200 -0.83 1.41 -17.92
N ASN A 201 -1.49 0.25 -17.96
CA ASN A 201 -2.89 0.05 -17.60
C ASN A 201 -2.99 -0.67 -16.25
N HIS A 202 -4.23 -0.93 -15.79
CA HIS A 202 -4.46 -1.46 -14.44
C HIS A 202 -3.77 -2.80 -14.21
N VAL A 203 -3.70 -3.65 -15.23
CA VAL A 203 -3.04 -4.96 -15.15
C VAL A 203 -1.54 -4.92 -15.48
N TRP A 204 -0.98 -3.72 -15.75
CA TRP A 204 0.42 -3.46 -16.10
C TRP A 204 0.96 -4.33 -17.25
N ARG A 205 0.11 -4.72 -18.19
CA ARG A 205 0.50 -5.60 -19.29
C ARG A 205 1.55 -4.93 -20.17
N GLY A 206 2.71 -5.58 -20.34
CA GLY A 206 3.84 -5.04 -21.12
C GLY A 206 4.59 -3.88 -20.43
N ARG A 207 4.34 -3.65 -19.13
CA ARG A 207 4.96 -2.59 -18.32
C ARG A 207 5.46 -3.09 -16.96
N LEU A 208 5.50 -4.41 -16.74
CA LEU A 208 6.01 -5.00 -15.49
C LEU A 208 7.49 -4.68 -15.25
N ASP A 209 8.34 -4.67 -16.28
CA ASP A 209 9.75 -4.28 -16.12
C ASP A 209 9.87 -2.82 -15.73
N LYS A 210 9.03 -1.95 -16.32
CA LYS A 210 8.99 -0.54 -15.95
C LYS A 210 8.52 -0.33 -14.50
N LEU A 211 7.59 -1.14 -14.02
CA LEU A 211 7.21 -1.16 -12.60
C LEU A 211 8.41 -1.48 -11.72
N LYS A 212 9.16 -2.54 -12.05
CA LYS A 212 10.37 -2.93 -11.31
C LYS A 212 11.43 -1.83 -11.32
N GLU A 213 11.65 -1.18 -12.47
CA GLU A 213 12.56 -0.04 -12.60
C GLU A 213 12.18 1.12 -11.67
N GLU A 214 10.90 1.53 -11.66
CA GLU A 214 10.47 2.66 -10.83
C GLU A 214 10.53 2.34 -9.33
N VAL A 215 10.24 1.10 -8.94
CA VAL A 215 10.44 0.64 -7.56
C VAL A 215 11.92 0.71 -7.20
N ASN A 216 12.80 0.13 -8.01
CA ASN A 216 14.23 0.11 -7.74
C ASN A 216 14.88 1.49 -7.76
N ARG A 217 14.36 2.43 -8.56
CA ARG A 217 14.83 3.82 -8.57
C ARG A 217 14.47 4.57 -7.28
N TRP A 218 13.31 4.24 -6.71
CA TRP A 218 12.80 4.93 -5.53
C TRP A 218 13.45 4.44 -4.23
N LEU A 219 13.76 3.14 -4.16
CA LEU A 219 14.36 2.51 -3.00
C LEU A 219 15.83 2.91 -2.80
#